data_AF-A0A6M1YJJ9-F1
#
_entry.id   AF-A0A6M1YJJ9-F1
#
_cell.length_a   1.000
_cell.length_b   1.000
_cell.length_c   1.000
_cell.angle_alpha   90.00
_cell.angle_beta   90.00
_cell.angle_gamma   90.00
#
_symmetry.space_group_name_H-M   'P 1'
#
loop_
_entity.id
_entity.type
_entity.pdbx_description
1 polymer ?
#
loop_
_entity_poly.entity_id
_entity_poly.type
_entity_poly.pdbx_seq_one_letter_code
_entity_poly.pdbx_strand_id
1 'polypeptide(L)'
;MSNRPSYRELDRKIKAAKTALKTQNGYYANQNKAVGELNELGITSPNQIWELILKLLDEISPNDYKGKRPPEPSYEKVIKKKELFAFCWNSSKLREKMYIKFALDENRYYYVSLHKSKDQL
;
A
#
# COMPACT_ATOMS: atom_id res chain seq x y z
N MET A 1 24.10 -6.55 6.81
CA MET A 1 22.74 -6.92 7.29
C MET A 1 21.74 -6.52 6.21
N SER A 2 20.67 -7.29 5.98
CA SER A 2 19.71 -6.96 4.92
C SER A 2 18.94 -5.68 5.24
N ASN A 3 18.90 -4.72 4.31
CA ASN A 3 18.21 -3.43 4.46
C ASN A 3 16.67 -3.53 4.38
N ARG A 4 16.09 -4.75 4.47
CA ARG A 4 14.65 -4.99 4.39
C ARG A 4 14.15 -6.04 5.41
N PRO A 5 12.86 -6.00 5.80
CA PRO A 5 12.23 -7.06 6.57
C PRO A 5 12.33 -8.42 5.86
N SER A 6 12.12 -9.50 6.61
CA SER A 6 12.23 -10.86 6.04
C SER A 6 11.14 -11.11 4.99
N TYR A 7 11.40 -12.03 4.05
CA TYR A 7 10.38 -12.46 3.07
C TYR A 7 9.08 -12.89 3.75
N ARG A 8 9.19 -13.74 4.80
CA ARG A 8 8.05 -14.25 5.56
C ARG A 8 7.24 -13.13 6.24
N GLU A 9 7.93 -12.12 6.75
CA GLU A 9 7.28 -10.97 7.40
C GLU A 9 6.49 -10.14 6.40
N LEU A 10 7.10 -9.80 5.26
CA LEU A 10 6.44 -9.06 4.19
C LEU A 10 5.23 -9.82 3.62
N ASP A 11 5.38 -11.13 3.37
CA ASP A 11 4.27 -11.99 2.91
C ASP A 11 3.10 -11.97 3.90
N ARG A 12 3.38 -12.05 5.21
CA ARG A 12 2.35 -11.92 6.25
C ARG A 12 1.66 -10.56 6.23
N LYS A 13 2.39 -9.47 6.02
CA LYS A 13 1.82 -8.10 5.95
C LYS A 13 0.95 -7.93 4.70
N ILE A 14 1.37 -8.45 3.55
CA ILE A 14 0.56 -8.46 2.32
C ILE A 14 -0.74 -9.25 2.55
N LYS A 15 -0.66 -10.44 3.15
CA LYS A 15 -1.85 -11.25 3.48
C LYS A 15 -2.79 -10.55 4.46
N ALA A 16 -2.24 -9.91 5.50
CA ALA A 16 -3.04 -9.15 6.47
C ALA A 16 -3.75 -7.96 5.80
N ALA A 17 -3.09 -7.24 4.89
CA ALA A 17 -3.71 -6.17 4.11
C ALA A 17 -4.89 -6.67 3.27
N LYS A 18 -4.72 -7.81 2.58
CA LYS A 18 -5.82 -8.44 1.82
C LYS A 18 -6.99 -8.83 2.72
N THR A 19 -6.71 -9.42 3.88
CA THR A 19 -7.76 -9.80 4.84
C THR A 19 -8.53 -8.58 5.32
N ALA A 20 -7.86 -7.50 5.71
CA ALA A 20 -8.50 -6.27 6.17
C ALA A 20 -9.42 -5.66 5.11
N LEU A 21 -9.00 -5.64 3.84
CA LEU A 21 -9.82 -5.11 2.74
C LEU A 21 -11.01 -6.02 2.40
N LYS A 22 -10.85 -7.35 2.48
CA LYS A 22 -11.97 -8.30 2.30
C LYS A 22 -13.05 -8.14 3.38
N THR A 23 -12.68 -7.73 4.58
CA THR A 23 -13.61 -7.45 5.68
C THR A 23 -14.02 -5.97 5.75
N GLN A 24 -13.87 -5.21 4.66
CA GLN A 24 -14.27 -3.80 4.55
C GLN A 24 -13.61 -2.85 5.57
N ASN A 25 -12.43 -3.18 6.09
CA ASN A 25 -11.68 -2.38 7.07
C ASN A 25 -10.60 -1.50 6.41
N GLY A 26 -10.96 -0.82 5.31
CA GLY A 26 -10.08 0.11 4.58
C GLY A 26 -10.31 1.56 4.99
N TYR A 27 -9.23 2.28 5.30
CA TYR A 27 -9.27 3.68 5.75
C TYR A 27 -8.21 4.52 5.04
N TYR A 28 -8.46 5.81 4.86
CA TYR A 28 -7.45 6.75 4.41
C TYR A 28 -6.61 7.25 5.59
N ALA A 29 -5.28 7.16 5.51
CA ALA A 29 -4.41 7.79 6.49
C ALA A 29 -4.49 9.32 6.42
N ASN A 30 -4.67 9.86 5.21
CA ASN A 30 -4.84 11.28 4.93
C ASN A 30 -5.83 11.46 3.76
N GLN A 31 -7.02 11.98 4.04
CA GLN A 31 -8.08 12.12 3.04
C GLN A 31 -7.71 13.12 1.93
N ASN A 32 -7.14 14.27 2.28
CA ASN A 32 -6.80 15.30 1.30
C ASN A 32 -5.75 14.81 0.30
N LYS A 33 -4.74 14.10 0.80
CA LYS A 33 -3.73 13.47 -0.06
C LYS A 33 -4.35 12.40 -0.97
N ALA A 34 -5.20 11.54 -0.40
CA ALA A 34 -5.83 10.46 -1.15
C ALA A 34 -6.66 10.99 -2.32
N VAL A 35 -7.44 12.08 -2.13
CA VAL A 35 -8.24 12.68 -3.22
C VAL A 35 -7.39 13.04 -4.44
N GLY A 36 -6.23 13.65 -4.24
CA GLY A 36 -5.32 14.00 -5.35
C GLY A 36 -4.85 12.78 -6.13
N GLU A 37 -4.36 11.75 -5.43
CA GLU A 37 -3.86 10.51 -6.05
C GLU A 37 -4.98 9.72 -6.75
N LEU A 38 -6.18 9.67 -6.16
CA LEU A 38 -7.33 9.01 -6.78
C LEU A 38 -7.78 9.71 -8.06
N ASN A 39 -7.76 11.05 -8.09
CA ASN A 39 -8.05 11.82 -9.28
C ASN A 39 -7.02 11.54 -10.39
N GLU A 40 -5.72 11.47 -10.06
CA GLU A 40 -4.66 11.11 -11.02
C GLU A 40 -4.84 9.70 -11.60
N LEU A 41 -5.42 8.78 -10.83
CA LEU A 41 -5.75 7.42 -11.26
C LEU A 41 -7.11 7.31 -11.96
N GLY A 42 -7.85 8.42 -12.10
CA GLY A 42 -9.19 8.44 -12.70
C GLY A 42 -10.26 7.72 -11.86
N ILE A 43 -10.04 7.59 -10.55
CA ILE A 43 -10.95 6.91 -9.62
C ILE A 43 -11.89 7.93 -9.00
N THR A 44 -13.18 7.83 -9.31
CA THR A 44 -14.20 8.79 -8.88
C THR A 44 -15.09 8.27 -7.74
N SER A 45 -14.97 6.99 -7.36
CA SER A 45 -15.77 6.37 -6.30
C SER A 45 -14.92 5.73 -5.19
N PRO A 46 -15.22 6.00 -3.91
CA PRO A 46 -14.50 5.41 -2.76
C PRO A 46 -14.56 3.88 -2.69
N ASN A 47 -15.62 3.24 -3.21
CA ASN A 47 -15.71 1.78 -3.17
C ASN A 47 -14.80 1.12 -4.23
N GLN A 48 -14.57 1.81 -5.35
CA GLN A 48 -13.71 1.31 -6.42
C GLN A 48 -12.25 1.20 -5.98
N ILE A 49 -11.77 2.07 -5.09
CA ILE A 49 -10.36 2.02 -4.66
C ILE A 49 -10.05 0.77 -3.84
N TRP A 50 -10.92 0.32 -2.94
CA TRP A 50 -10.64 -0.85 -2.10
C TRP A 50 -10.61 -2.14 -2.91
N GLU A 51 -11.53 -2.28 -3.86
CA GLU A 51 -11.52 -3.39 -4.81
C GLU A 51 -10.30 -3.35 -5.74
N LEU A 52 -9.90 -2.16 -6.17
CA LEU A 52 -8.68 -1.99 -6.97
C LEU A 52 -7.47 -2.42 -6.17
N ILE A 53 -7.27 -1.88 -4.95
CA ILE A 53 -6.12 -2.22 -4.11
C ILE A 53 -6.09 -3.71 -3.82
N LEU A 54 -7.23 -4.36 -3.54
CA LEU A 54 -7.25 -5.80 -3.33
C LEU A 54 -6.67 -6.56 -4.53
N LYS A 55 -7.06 -6.18 -5.76
CA LYS A 55 -6.53 -6.75 -7.01
C LYS A 55 -5.05 -6.42 -7.21
N LEU A 56 -4.60 -5.22 -6.85
CA LEU A 56 -3.19 -4.82 -6.93
C LEU A 56 -2.32 -5.56 -5.91
N LEU A 57 -2.84 -5.85 -4.71
CA LEU A 57 -2.13 -6.65 -3.72
C LEU A 57 -1.92 -8.10 -4.18
N ASP A 58 -2.72 -8.60 -5.12
CA ASP A 58 -2.51 -9.91 -5.77
C ASP A 58 -1.34 -9.92 -6.75
N GLU A 59 -0.90 -8.74 -7.21
CA GLU A 59 0.25 -8.62 -8.11
C GLU A 59 1.59 -8.46 -7.38
N ILE A 60 1.58 -8.04 -6.10
CA ILE A 60 2.81 -7.77 -5.34
C ILE A 60 3.32 -8.99 -4.59
N SER A 61 4.64 -9.04 -4.43
CA SER A 61 5.37 -10.03 -3.65
C SER A 61 6.35 -9.34 -2.67
N PRO A 62 6.93 -10.08 -1.71
CA PRO A 62 7.99 -9.56 -0.87
C PRO A 62 9.25 -9.08 -1.62
N ASN A 63 9.45 -9.46 -2.88
CA ASN A 63 10.57 -8.99 -3.70
C ASN A 63 10.35 -7.56 -4.23
N ASP A 64 9.10 -7.11 -4.27
CA ASP A 64 8.72 -5.76 -4.73
C ASP A 64 8.88 -4.70 -3.62
N TYR A 65 9.32 -5.10 -2.42
CA TYR A 65 9.46 -4.20 -1.29
C TYR A 65 10.56 -3.16 -1.53
N LYS A 66 10.20 -1.88 -1.36
CA LYS A 66 11.10 -0.72 -1.55
C LYS A 66 11.30 0.11 -0.28
N GLY A 67 10.80 -0.36 0.87
CA GLY A 67 11.04 0.28 2.16
C GLY A 67 12.40 -0.08 2.78
N LYS A 68 12.64 0.43 3.98
CA LYS A 68 13.85 0.19 4.80
C LYS A 68 13.62 -0.91 5.84
N ARG A 69 14.68 -1.23 6.59
CA ARG A 69 14.60 -1.99 7.85
C ARG A 69 15.17 -1.15 9.00
N PRO A 70 14.42 -0.93 10.10
CA PRO A 70 12.98 -1.21 10.22
C PRO A 70 12.17 -0.41 9.18
N PRO A 71 10.93 -0.82 8.87
CA PRO A 71 10.02 0.01 8.09
C PRO A 71 9.91 1.42 8.69
N GLU A 72 9.77 2.44 7.84
CA GLU A 72 9.69 3.82 8.31
C GLU A 72 8.41 4.03 9.13
N PRO A 73 8.47 4.76 10.26
CA PRO A 73 7.27 5.09 11.02
C PRO A 73 6.44 6.16 10.31
N SER A 74 5.12 6.05 10.37
CA SER A 74 4.22 7.09 9.86
C SER A 74 4.16 8.32 10.76
N TYR A 75 4.08 9.49 10.13
CA TYR A 75 3.79 10.77 10.78
C TYR A 75 2.30 11.15 10.74
N GLU A 76 1.50 10.44 9.93
CA GLU A 76 0.06 10.70 9.81
C GLU A 76 -0.66 10.44 11.14
N LYS A 77 -1.50 11.37 11.57
CA LYS A 77 -2.08 11.39 12.93
C LYS A 77 -2.78 10.08 13.30
N VAL A 78 -3.54 9.49 12.38
CA VAL A 78 -4.36 8.28 12.61
C VAL A 78 -3.55 6.98 12.70
N ILE A 79 -2.32 6.99 12.20
CA ILE A 79 -1.41 5.82 12.19
C ILE A 79 -0.03 6.20 12.72
N LYS A 80 0.05 7.18 13.61
CA LYS A 80 1.31 7.75 14.09
C LYS A 80 2.21 6.65 14.67
N LYS A 81 3.48 6.62 14.24
CA LYS A 81 4.50 5.61 14.58
C LYS A 81 4.24 4.19 14.07
N LYS A 82 3.14 3.93 13.35
CA LYS A 82 2.92 2.62 12.70
C LYS A 82 3.88 2.45 11.52
N GLU A 83 4.30 1.22 11.31
CA GLU A 83 5.21 0.83 10.23
C GLU A 83 4.59 1.06 8.84
N LEU A 84 5.34 1.69 7.94
CA LEU A 84 4.95 1.91 6.55
C LEU A 84 5.54 0.82 5.66
N PHE A 85 4.66 0.10 4.97
CA PHE A 85 5.04 -0.91 3.98
C PHE A 85 4.88 -0.34 2.58
N ALA A 86 5.98 -0.27 1.85
CA ALA A 86 6.04 0.31 0.51
C ALA A 86 6.51 -0.74 -0.51
N PHE A 87 5.78 -0.85 -1.61
CA PHE A 87 6.06 -1.78 -2.70
C PHE A 87 6.04 -1.06 -4.04
N CYS A 88 6.91 -1.50 -4.95
CA CYS A 88 7.01 -1.00 -6.31
C CYS A 88 7.11 -2.18 -7.27
N TRP A 89 6.16 -2.31 -8.19
CA TRP A 89 6.04 -3.46 -9.08
C TRP A 89 5.55 -3.04 -10.47
N ASN A 90 5.70 -3.91 -11.46
CA ASN A 90 5.07 -3.73 -12.77
C ASN A 90 3.63 -4.27 -12.69
N SER A 91 2.63 -3.40 -12.74
CA SER A 91 1.23 -3.79 -12.63
C SER A 91 0.70 -4.30 -13.96
N SER A 92 0.22 -5.54 -13.98
CA SER A 92 -0.45 -6.09 -15.16
C SER A 92 -1.80 -5.43 -15.40
N LYS A 93 -2.53 -5.12 -14.31
CA LYS A 93 -3.84 -4.50 -14.31
C LYS A 93 -3.81 -3.05 -14.78
N LEU A 94 -2.82 -2.28 -14.33
CA LEU A 94 -2.68 -0.86 -14.67
C LEU A 94 -1.72 -0.61 -15.85
N ARG A 95 -1.01 -1.66 -16.31
CA ARG A 95 -0.05 -1.63 -17.43
C ARG A 95 1.07 -0.60 -17.24
N GLU A 96 1.46 -0.38 -16.01
CA GLU A 96 2.41 0.65 -15.60
C GLU A 96 3.24 0.15 -14.42
N LYS A 97 4.41 0.75 -14.20
CA LYS A 97 5.17 0.54 -12.97
C LYS A 97 4.49 1.33 -11.86
N MET A 98 4.00 0.65 -10.84
CA MET A 98 3.18 1.22 -9.77
C MET A 98 3.92 1.24 -8.44
N TYR A 99 3.50 2.16 -7.58
CA TYR A 99 3.96 2.26 -6.21
C TYR A 99 2.76 2.30 -5.27
N ILE A 100 2.79 1.48 -4.21
CA ILE A 100 1.80 1.50 -3.14
C ILE A 100 2.48 1.60 -1.79
N LYS A 101 1.88 2.37 -0.89
CA LYS A 101 2.29 2.47 0.51
C LYS A 101 1.07 2.34 1.41
N PHE A 102 1.20 1.48 2.43
CA PHE A 102 0.15 1.26 3.41
C PHE A 102 0.72 1.04 4.81
N ALA A 103 -0.16 1.19 5.81
CA ALA A 103 0.09 0.76 7.17
C ALA A 103 -0.99 -0.24 7.59
N LEU A 104 -0.68 -1.03 8.60
CA LEU A 104 -1.62 -1.92 9.27
C LEU A 104 -1.71 -1.54 10.74
N ASP A 105 -2.93 -1.50 11.26
CA ASP A 105 -3.17 -1.44 12.69
C ASP A 105 -4.30 -2.39 13.03
N GLU A 106 -4.06 -3.33 13.95
CA GLU A 106 -4.97 -4.43 14.25
C GLU A 106 -5.41 -5.17 12.97
N ASN A 107 -6.71 -5.06 12.63
CA ASN A 107 -7.37 -5.66 11.49
C ASN A 107 -7.74 -4.61 10.41
N ARG A 108 -7.13 -3.41 10.46
CA ARG A 108 -7.40 -2.29 9.56
C ARG A 108 -6.27 -2.07 8.56
N TYR A 109 -6.65 -1.78 7.34
CA TYR A 109 -5.78 -1.30 6.28
C TYR A 109 -5.85 0.23 6.21
N TYR A 110 -4.69 0.87 6.27
CA TYR A 110 -4.58 2.32 6.06
C TYR A 110 -3.87 2.62 4.75
N TYR A 111 -4.61 3.22 3.82
CA TYR A 111 -4.08 3.80 2.59
C TYR A 111 -3.17 4.98 2.91
N VAL A 112 -1.93 4.94 2.44
CA VAL A 112 -0.97 6.05 2.57
C VAL A 112 -0.62 6.66 1.22
N SER A 113 -0.46 5.83 0.18
CA SER A 113 -0.16 6.28 -1.19
C SER A 113 -0.47 5.19 -2.21
N LEU A 114 -0.93 5.58 -3.39
CA LEU A 114 -0.95 4.75 -4.60
C LEU A 114 -0.76 5.66 -5.81
N HIS A 115 0.29 5.44 -6.60
CA HIS A 115 0.56 6.25 -7.79
C HIS A 115 1.49 5.52 -8.77
N LYS A 116 1.63 6.02 -10.00
CA LYS A 116 2.67 5.56 -10.94
C LYS A 116 4.05 5.79 -10.33
N SER A 117 4.91 4.79 -10.38
CA SER A 117 6.26 4.88 -9.81
C SER A 117 7.06 5.98 -10.50
N LYS A 118 7.77 6.79 -9.71
CA LYS A 118 8.68 7.82 -10.22
C LYS A 118 10.06 7.25 -10.58
N ASP A 119 10.34 6.02 -10.17
CA ASP A 119 11.56 5.32 -10.54
C ASP A 119 11.44 4.90 -12.01
N GLN A 120 12.08 5.64 -12.91
CA GLN A 120 12.31 5.18 -14.28
C GLN A 120 13.05 3.82 -14.22
N LEU A 121 12.75 2.95 -15.19
CA LEU A 121 13.47 1.68 -15.38
C LEU A 121 14.95 1.93 -15.60
#